data_AF-A0A0F9ITH5-F1
#
_entry.id   AF-A0A0F9ITH5-F1
#
_cell.length_a   1.000
_cell.length_b   1.000
_cell.length_c   1.000
_cell.angle_alpha   90.00
_cell.angle_beta   90.00
_cell.angle_gamma   90.00
#
_symmetry.space_group_name_H-M   'P 1'
#
loop_
_entity.id
_entity.type
_entity.pdbx_description
1 polymer ?
#
loop_
_entity_poly.entity_id
_entity_poly.type
_entity_poly.pdbx_seq_one_letter_code
_entity_poly.pdbx_strand_id
1 'polypeptide(L)'
;MAYVKLEDNYGRIIHVPVFNESEDGSGTWHVPVCDTSGYLKVAMQSVLDNILWKIGTDDDFVFVLNSAGLSADAELADVIVGTSDHPGVAANSLIGSNITASGDILLLVNKGGNSIAAFWADGSTGDVALLAATGQSVDFYVGGTKFMDISNNGTITTFLGLSGDYFRIGDAGTTDHAINSEDDLMVTGDFEVDGTSYIDGQSTFANHLTLGSGVQIHGHTATDAKNQFMARNRGVADVEIAAMHEANDPYWSFNSGEDGRQVAFEYGNIPITNFKVVKVTKAHGSDLFDAGAATDNATIWTQPVDTVLIHAMMRLETQFAGTGPISDLRVTMGLVGYDD
;
A
#
# COMPACT_ATOMS: atom_id res chain seq x y z
N MET A 1 -64.24 17.57 40.05
CA MET A 1 -63.16 16.68 39.59
C MET A 1 -63.26 15.37 40.34
N ALA A 2 -63.62 14.30 39.64
CA ALA A 2 -63.50 12.94 40.15
C ALA A 2 -62.17 12.39 39.62
N TYR A 3 -61.31 11.88 40.50
CA TYR A 3 -60.10 11.15 40.09
C TYR A 3 -60.17 9.74 40.65
N VAL A 4 -59.74 8.77 39.85
CA VAL A 4 -59.57 7.39 40.31
C VAL A 4 -58.19 7.31 40.95
N LYS A 5 -58.15 7.25 42.29
CA LYS A 5 -56.91 7.00 43.03
C LYS A 5 -56.67 5.49 43.06
N LEU A 6 -55.66 5.01 42.34
CA LEU A 6 -55.16 3.66 42.54
C LEU A 6 -54.05 3.70 43.57
N GLU A 7 -54.25 3.02 44.70
CA GLU A 7 -53.22 2.80 45.71
C GLU A 7 -52.89 1.32 45.78
N ASP A 8 -51.64 1.00 46.05
CA ASP A 8 -51.30 -0.36 46.47
C ASP A 8 -51.75 -0.63 47.91
N ASN A 9 -51.57 -1.86 48.38
CA ASN A 9 -51.94 -2.27 49.74
C ASN A 9 -51.14 -1.55 50.85
N TYR A 10 -50.17 -0.70 50.48
CA TYR A 10 -49.36 0.12 51.37
C TYR A 10 -49.72 1.62 51.29
N GLY A 11 -50.79 1.98 50.57
CA GLY A 11 -51.23 3.36 50.39
C GLY A 11 -50.32 4.18 49.46
N ARG A 12 -49.43 3.53 48.69
CA ARG A 12 -48.60 4.21 47.69
C ARG A 12 -49.44 4.44 46.46
N ILE A 13 -49.48 5.69 45.99
CA ILE A 13 -50.18 6.07 44.78
C ILE A 13 -49.49 5.38 43.60
N ILE A 14 -50.24 4.54 42.90
CA ILE A 14 -49.82 4.01 41.60
C ILE A 14 -50.08 5.13 40.61
N HIS A 15 -49.01 5.70 40.04
CA HIS A 15 -49.14 6.64 38.94
C HIS A 15 -49.69 5.89 37.72
N VAL A 16 -51.01 5.90 37.59
CA VAL A 16 -51.69 5.52 36.36
C VAL A 16 -51.55 6.71 35.42
N PRO A 17 -51.15 6.50 34.14
CA PRO A 17 -51.28 7.56 33.15
C PRO A 17 -52.73 8.03 33.14
N VAL A 18 -52.92 9.29 33.54
CA VAL A 18 -54.25 9.92 33.51
C VAL A 18 -54.60 10.03 32.04
N PHE A 19 -55.61 9.28 31.59
CA PHE A 19 -56.27 9.57 30.33
C PHE A 19 -56.95 10.92 30.53
N ASN A 20 -56.25 11.97 30.11
CA ASN A 20 -56.78 13.32 30.18
C ASN A 20 -58.08 13.34 29.38
N GLU A 21 -59.05 14.09 29.89
CA GLU A 21 -60.28 14.39 29.20
C GLU A 21 -59.88 14.91 27.81
N SER A 22 -60.53 14.42 26.76
CA SER A 22 -60.37 15.02 25.44
C SER A 22 -60.73 16.51 25.57
N GLU A 23 -59.77 17.41 25.36
CA GLU A 23 -59.97 18.87 25.46
C GLU A 23 -60.98 19.39 24.42
N ASP A 24 -61.48 18.53 23.53
CA ASP A 24 -62.53 18.86 22.56
C ASP A 24 -63.94 19.00 23.16
N GLY A 25 -64.12 18.76 24.46
CA GLY A 25 -65.43 18.88 25.13
C GLY A 25 -66.41 17.76 24.78
N SER A 26 -65.97 16.67 24.14
CA SER A 26 -66.82 15.54 23.75
C SER A 26 -67.34 14.71 24.92
N GLY A 27 -66.80 14.87 26.14
CA GLY A 27 -67.30 14.20 27.34
C GLY A 27 -67.17 12.67 27.31
N THR A 28 -66.32 12.14 26.42
CA THR A 28 -66.12 10.69 26.31
C THR A 28 -65.21 10.22 27.43
N TRP A 29 -65.79 9.70 28.51
CA TRP A 29 -65.04 9.06 29.58
C TRP A 29 -64.40 7.78 29.04
N HIS A 30 -63.08 7.72 28.96
CA HIS A 30 -62.38 6.49 28.65
C HIS A 30 -62.52 5.55 29.86
N VAL A 31 -63.53 4.67 29.82
CA VAL A 31 -63.72 3.65 30.85
C VAL A 31 -62.61 2.61 30.66
N PRO A 32 -61.69 2.43 31.63
CA PRO A 32 -60.73 1.34 31.57
C PRO A 32 -61.49 0.01 31.50
N VAL A 33 -61.45 -0.66 30.35
CA VAL A 33 -62.08 -1.98 30.18
C VAL A 33 -61.15 -3.01 30.80
N CYS A 34 -61.56 -3.56 31.95
CA CYS A 34 -60.93 -4.76 32.48
C CYS A 34 -61.32 -5.96 31.61
N ASP A 35 -60.39 -6.88 31.39
CA ASP A 35 -60.74 -8.16 30.79
C ASP A 35 -61.53 -9.05 31.77
N THR A 36 -62.03 -10.18 31.29
CA THR A 36 -62.78 -11.16 32.08
C THR A 36 -61.98 -11.75 33.25
N SER A 37 -60.67 -11.52 33.31
CA SER A 37 -59.79 -11.94 34.39
C SER A 37 -59.46 -10.80 35.37
N GLY A 38 -60.07 -9.62 35.20
CA GLY A 38 -59.91 -8.46 36.07
C GLY A 38 -58.66 -7.63 35.80
N TYR A 39 -57.93 -7.89 34.70
CA TYR A 39 -56.75 -7.12 34.33
C TYR A 39 -57.14 -5.92 33.46
N LEU A 40 -56.58 -4.75 33.78
CA LEU A 40 -56.68 -3.58 32.94
C LEU A 40 -55.82 -3.77 31.67
N LYS A 41 -56.46 -3.76 30.50
CA LYS A 41 -55.73 -3.70 29.23
C LYS A 41 -55.40 -2.26 28.90
N VAL A 42 -54.18 -1.84 29.24
CA VAL A 42 -53.58 -0.65 28.63
C VAL A 42 -53.05 -1.05 27.27
N ALA A 43 -53.83 -0.82 26.22
CA ALA A 43 -53.33 -1.00 24.87
C ALA A 43 -52.35 0.13 24.57
N MET A 44 -51.08 -0.20 24.36
CA MET A 44 -50.15 0.74 23.75
C MET A 44 -50.58 0.92 22.30
N GLN A 45 -51.12 2.09 21.97
CA GLN A 45 -51.57 2.44 20.63
C GLN A 45 -50.35 2.47 19.69
N SER A 46 -50.48 1.87 18.50
CA SER A 46 -49.47 2.04 17.47
C SER A 46 -49.40 3.52 17.08
N VAL A 47 -48.20 4.10 17.03
CA VAL A 47 -48.01 5.44 16.50
C VAL A 47 -48.29 5.37 14.99
N LEU A 48 -49.27 6.14 14.53
CA LEU A 48 -49.62 6.18 13.10
C LEU A 48 -48.52 6.92 12.31
N ASP A 49 -48.49 6.70 11.01
CA ASP A 49 -47.60 7.45 10.11
C ASP A 49 -47.83 8.96 10.24
N ASN A 50 -46.76 9.73 10.02
CA ASN A 50 -46.71 11.18 10.09
C ASN A 50 -47.08 11.77 11.48
N ILE A 51 -47.11 10.96 12.54
CA ILE A 51 -47.24 11.45 13.91
C ILE A 51 -45.86 11.72 14.49
N LEU A 52 -45.66 12.96 14.97
CA LEU A 52 -44.43 13.40 15.61
C LEU A 52 -44.37 12.87 17.04
N TRP A 53 -43.36 12.07 17.35
CA TRP A 53 -43.02 11.74 18.72
C TRP A 53 -41.90 12.66 19.19
N LYS A 54 -42.27 13.63 20.04
CA LYS A 54 -41.39 14.68 20.53
C LYS A 54 -40.91 14.37 21.95
N ILE A 55 -39.63 14.61 22.22
CA ILE A 55 -38.95 14.37 23.49
C ILE A 55 -38.16 15.62 23.86
N GLY A 56 -38.22 16.03 25.12
CA GLY A 56 -37.65 17.29 25.59
C GLY A 56 -38.73 18.20 26.17
N THR A 57 -38.35 19.24 26.90
CA THR A 57 -39.30 20.23 27.44
C THR A 57 -39.75 21.26 26.40
N ASP A 58 -39.03 21.32 25.31
CA ASP A 58 -39.07 22.22 24.16
C ASP A 58 -39.17 21.45 22.83
N ASP A 59 -39.46 20.15 22.91
CA ASP A 59 -39.62 19.27 21.75
C ASP A 59 -38.37 19.13 20.87
N ASP A 60 -37.20 19.30 21.48
CA ASP A 60 -35.88 19.26 20.85
C ASP A 60 -35.58 18.00 20.03
N PHE A 61 -36.11 16.85 20.44
CA PHE A 61 -35.84 15.59 19.77
C PHE A 61 -37.12 14.98 19.21
N VAL A 62 -37.11 14.67 17.92
CA VAL A 62 -38.31 14.28 17.18
C VAL A 62 -38.07 12.99 16.42
N PHE A 63 -39.00 12.05 16.54
CA PHE A 63 -39.14 10.90 15.65
C PHE A 63 -40.42 10.97 14.83
N VAL A 64 -40.34 10.64 13.55
CA VAL A 64 -41.52 10.54 12.66
C VAL A 64 -41.34 9.43 11.64
N LEU A 65 -42.39 8.65 11.39
CA LEU A 65 -42.46 7.74 10.25
C LEU A 65 -43.14 8.49 9.08
N ASN A 66 -42.35 9.04 8.16
CA ASN A 66 -42.90 9.82 7.05
C ASN A 66 -43.35 8.90 5.92
N SER A 67 -44.65 8.90 5.63
CA SER A 67 -45.26 8.05 4.60
C SER A 67 -45.13 8.58 3.17
N ALA A 68 -44.91 9.89 2.98
CA ALA A 68 -44.90 10.51 1.64
C ALA A 68 -43.52 10.55 0.96
N GLY A 69 -42.44 10.32 1.72
CA GLY A 69 -41.07 10.59 1.28
C GLY A 69 -40.75 12.10 1.29
N LEU A 70 -39.50 12.45 1.03
CA LEU A 70 -39.01 13.83 0.88
C LEU A 70 -38.06 13.90 -0.31
N SER A 71 -38.15 14.95 -1.11
CA SER A 71 -37.07 15.24 -2.07
C SER A 71 -35.80 15.67 -1.33
N ALA A 72 -34.67 15.70 -2.04
CA ALA A 72 -33.45 16.31 -1.48
C ALA A 72 -33.75 17.74 -1.03
N ASP A 73 -33.17 18.13 0.10
CA ASP A 73 -33.25 19.47 0.70
C ASP A 73 -34.68 19.97 0.98
N ALA A 74 -35.67 19.08 1.04
CA ALA A 74 -37.04 19.45 1.40
C ALA A 74 -37.26 19.40 2.90
N GLU A 75 -37.70 20.52 3.47
CA GLU A 75 -37.97 20.61 4.89
C GLU A 75 -39.30 19.92 5.26
N LEU A 76 -39.23 19.02 6.25
CA LEU A 76 -40.40 18.52 6.97
C LEU A 76 -40.58 19.36 8.23
N ALA A 77 -41.69 20.10 8.30
CA ALA A 77 -41.97 21.01 9.41
C ALA A 77 -41.84 20.33 10.78
N ASP A 78 -41.21 21.03 11.72
CA ASP A 78 -40.93 20.58 13.10
C ASP A 78 -40.13 19.27 13.21
N VAL A 79 -39.45 18.87 12.13
CA VAL A 79 -38.57 17.69 12.08
C VAL A 79 -37.21 18.06 11.50
N ILE A 80 -37.21 18.83 10.42
CA ILE A 80 -36.02 19.32 9.73
C ILE A 80 -36.07 20.85 9.82
N VAL A 81 -35.03 21.43 10.41
CA VAL A 81 -34.96 22.86 10.70
C VAL A 81 -33.87 23.54 9.88
N GLY A 82 -34.08 24.82 9.57
CA GLY A 82 -33.14 25.61 8.76
C GLY A 82 -33.22 25.28 7.27
N THR A 83 -32.13 25.56 6.55
CA THR A 83 -31.95 25.12 5.16
C THR A 83 -31.27 23.76 5.21
N SER A 84 -31.97 22.71 4.80
CA SER A 84 -31.42 21.36 4.87
C SER A 84 -30.45 21.07 3.72
N ASP A 85 -29.52 20.15 3.99
CA ASP A 85 -28.64 19.53 3.01
C ASP A 85 -28.70 18.02 3.28
N HIS A 86 -29.79 17.40 2.85
CA HIS A 86 -30.01 15.96 3.02
C HIS A 86 -30.39 15.31 1.70
N PRO A 87 -29.98 14.05 1.47
CA PRO A 87 -30.44 13.32 0.30
C PRO A 87 -31.95 13.12 0.36
N GLY A 88 -32.57 12.88 -0.80
CA GLY A 88 -34.00 12.52 -0.85
C GLY A 88 -34.28 11.26 -0.01
N VAL A 89 -35.36 11.30 0.74
CA VAL A 89 -35.78 10.22 1.65
C VAL A 89 -36.97 9.50 1.03
N ALA A 90 -36.91 8.16 0.94
CA ALA A 90 -38.01 7.37 0.40
C ALA A 90 -39.26 7.43 1.30
N ALA A 91 -40.43 7.14 0.72
CA ALA A 91 -41.66 6.94 1.47
C ALA A 91 -41.52 5.83 2.54
N ASN A 92 -42.25 5.99 3.65
CA ASN A 92 -42.24 5.10 4.82
C ASN A 92 -40.88 5.00 5.52
N SER A 93 -40.15 6.11 5.61
CA SER A 93 -38.87 6.18 6.31
C SER A 93 -39.04 6.77 7.71
N LEU A 94 -38.33 6.21 8.69
CA LEU A 94 -38.18 6.81 10.01
C LEU A 94 -37.15 7.94 9.92
N ILE A 95 -37.52 9.11 10.42
CA ILE A 95 -36.62 10.26 10.59
C ILE A 95 -36.51 10.52 12.09
N GLY A 96 -35.27 10.54 12.60
CA GLY A 96 -34.93 10.98 13.95
C GLY A 96 -34.09 12.24 13.86
N SER A 97 -34.46 13.29 14.58
CA SER A 97 -33.82 14.61 14.47
C SER A 97 -33.65 15.25 15.83
N ASN A 98 -32.51 15.91 16.03
CA ASN A 98 -32.33 16.90 17.07
C ASN A 98 -32.49 18.29 16.42
N ILE A 99 -33.59 18.97 16.74
CA ILE A 99 -33.93 20.28 16.16
C ILE A 99 -33.40 21.45 16.99
N THR A 100 -32.70 21.17 18.10
CA THR A 100 -31.98 22.19 18.85
C THR A 100 -30.81 22.72 18.04
N ALA A 101 -30.65 24.04 18.00
CA ALA A 101 -29.49 24.65 17.36
C ALA A 101 -28.19 24.11 17.97
N SER A 102 -27.35 23.50 17.12
CA SER A 102 -26.09 22.87 17.52
C SER A 102 -26.22 21.75 18.57
N GLY A 103 -27.38 21.09 18.63
CA GLY A 103 -27.58 19.92 19.47
C GLY A 103 -26.89 18.68 18.89
N ASP A 104 -26.29 17.88 19.76
CA ASP A 104 -25.64 16.63 19.37
C ASP A 104 -26.61 15.44 19.40
N ILE A 105 -26.24 14.37 18.68
CA ILE A 105 -26.83 13.05 18.87
C ILE A 105 -25.72 12.08 19.27
N LEU A 106 -25.90 11.38 20.40
CA LEU A 106 -24.92 10.42 20.92
C LEU A 106 -25.60 9.09 21.23
N LEU A 107 -25.13 8.01 20.58
CA LEU A 107 -25.56 6.65 20.87
C LEU A 107 -24.48 5.94 21.70
N LEU A 108 -24.84 5.55 22.91
CA LEU A 108 -23.96 4.90 23.87
C LEU A 108 -24.30 3.41 24.02
N VAL A 109 -23.28 2.57 24.18
CA VAL A 109 -23.41 1.15 24.49
C VAL A 109 -22.72 0.82 25.81
N ASN A 110 -23.24 -0.14 26.56
CA ASN A 110 -22.57 -0.65 27.75
C ASN A 110 -21.51 -1.69 27.36
N LYS A 111 -20.24 -1.45 27.73
CA LYS A 111 -19.16 -2.43 27.60
C LYS A 111 -18.47 -2.59 28.95
N GLY A 112 -18.70 -3.73 29.59
CA GLY A 112 -18.06 -4.05 30.88
C GLY A 112 -18.40 -3.06 31.98
N GLY A 113 -19.63 -2.52 32.00
CA GLY A 113 -20.07 -1.54 32.99
C GLY A 113 -19.80 -0.07 32.62
N ASN A 114 -19.07 0.21 31.54
CA ASN A 114 -18.79 1.56 31.06
C ASN A 114 -19.68 1.92 29.86
N SER A 115 -20.12 3.17 29.77
CA SER A 115 -20.75 3.71 28.56
C SER A 115 -19.67 4.08 27.53
N ILE A 116 -19.77 3.53 26.33
CA ILE A 116 -18.90 3.82 25.19
C ILE A 116 -19.76 4.44 24.09
N ALA A 117 -19.31 5.56 23.51
CA ALA A 117 -19.95 6.12 22.32
C ALA A 117 -19.72 5.18 21.13
N ALA A 118 -20.79 4.80 20.45
CA ALA A 118 -20.76 4.01 19.22
C ALA A 118 -20.99 4.91 17.98
N PHE A 119 -21.81 5.94 18.14
CA PHE A 119 -22.11 6.95 17.13
C PHE A 119 -22.23 8.30 17.82
N TRP A 120 -21.66 9.33 17.20
CA TRP A 120 -21.82 10.72 17.61
C TRP A 120 -21.95 11.60 16.36
N ALA A 121 -22.92 12.50 16.39
CA ALA A 121 -23.05 13.59 15.43
C ALA A 121 -23.01 14.91 16.21
N ASP A 122 -22.03 15.76 15.90
CA ASP A 122 -21.81 17.07 16.52
C ASP A 122 -22.53 18.15 15.72
N GLY A 123 -23.58 18.73 16.29
CA GLY A 123 -24.36 19.78 15.62
C GLY A 123 -23.63 21.13 15.53
N SER A 124 -22.57 21.33 16.30
CA SER A 124 -21.81 22.58 16.38
C SER A 124 -20.69 22.66 15.35
N THR A 125 -20.04 21.53 15.03
CA THR A 125 -18.98 21.45 14.01
C THR A 125 -19.44 20.79 12.71
N GLY A 126 -20.53 20.00 12.75
CA GLY A 126 -21.00 19.17 11.65
C GLY A 126 -20.26 17.84 11.53
N ASP A 127 -19.44 17.47 12.52
CA ASP A 127 -18.69 16.22 12.50
C ASP A 127 -19.59 15.02 12.78
N VAL A 128 -19.33 13.91 12.09
CA VAL A 128 -19.95 12.62 12.40
C VAL A 128 -18.85 11.60 12.65
N ALA A 129 -18.96 10.86 13.75
CA ALA A 129 -17.99 9.86 14.15
C ALA A 129 -18.67 8.50 14.40
N LEU A 130 -18.09 7.46 13.79
CA LEU A 130 -18.27 6.06 14.19
C LEU A 130 -17.13 5.71 15.13
N LEU A 131 -17.45 5.53 16.41
CA LEU A 131 -16.44 5.40 17.45
C LEU A 131 -16.26 3.94 17.88
N ALA A 132 -15.01 3.55 18.04
CA ALA A 132 -14.61 2.32 18.69
C ALA A 132 -13.67 2.65 19.86
N ALA A 133 -13.74 1.87 20.93
CA ALA A 133 -12.80 2.03 22.04
C ALA A 133 -11.36 1.77 21.57
N THR A 134 -10.37 2.36 22.23
CA THR A 134 -8.95 2.15 21.91
C THR A 134 -8.60 0.66 21.83
N GLY A 135 -7.86 0.28 20.78
CA GLY A 135 -7.50 -1.12 20.51
C GLY A 135 -8.65 -1.96 19.95
N GLN A 136 -9.72 -1.35 19.47
CA GLN A 136 -10.80 -1.99 18.73
C GLN A 136 -10.86 -1.42 17.31
N SER A 137 -11.57 -2.09 16.41
CA SER A 137 -11.75 -1.69 15.02
C SER A 137 -13.14 -1.10 14.76
N VAL A 138 -13.23 -0.25 13.74
CA VAL A 138 -14.51 0.07 13.08
C VAL A 138 -14.60 -0.84 11.85
N ASP A 139 -15.54 -1.78 11.89
CA ASP A 139 -15.71 -2.78 10.84
C ASP A 139 -16.86 -2.41 9.92
N PHE A 140 -16.61 -2.40 8.60
CA PHE A 140 -17.65 -2.24 7.59
C PHE A 140 -18.04 -3.62 7.03
N TYR A 141 -19.31 -4.02 7.24
CA TYR A 141 -19.84 -5.28 6.73
C TYR A 141 -20.71 -5.04 5.49
N VAL A 142 -20.40 -5.72 4.39
CA VAL A 142 -21.23 -5.73 3.16
C VAL A 142 -21.63 -7.17 2.87
N GLY A 143 -22.94 -7.42 2.72
CA GLY A 143 -23.45 -8.78 2.49
C GLY A 143 -23.23 -9.75 3.66
N GLY A 144 -23.01 -9.25 4.88
CA GLY A 144 -22.75 -10.06 6.08
C GLY A 144 -21.28 -10.42 6.31
N THR A 145 -20.36 -9.98 5.45
CA THR A 145 -18.91 -10.18 5.59
C THR A 145 -18.20 -8.84 5.80
N LYS A 146 -17.21 -8.80 6.70
CA LYS A 146 -16.34 -7.63 6.86
C LYS A 146 -15.60 -7.40 5.55
N PHE A 147 -15.73 -6.23 4.94
CA PHE A 147 -15.08 -5.93 3.67
C PHE A 147 -13.68 -5.34 3.88
N MET A 148 -13.49 -4.61 4.98
CA MET A 148 -12.29 -3.81 5.21
C MET A 148 -12.09 -3.54 6.70
N ASP A 149 -10.83 -3.53 7.15
CA ASP A 149 -10.44 -3.12 8.50
C ASP A 149 -9.63 -1.82 8.46
N ILE A 150 -10.06 -0.83 9.24
CA ILE A 150 -9.24 0.33 9.58
C ILE A 150 -9.01 0.30 11.08
N SER A 151 -7.73 0.25 11.47
CA SER A 151 -7.34 0.31 12.88
C SER A 151 -6.19 1.29 13.08
N ASN A 152 -6.15 1.91 14.26
CA ASN A 152 -5.01 2.71 14.69
C ASN A 152 -4.69 2.35 16.15
N ASN A 153 -3.43 1.98 16.42
CA ASN A 153 -2.98 1.61 17.76
C ASN A 153 -2.21 2.73 18.49
N GLY A 154 -2.28 3.96 17.97
CA GLY A 154 -1.53 5.13 18.44
C GLY A 154 -0.16 5.32 17.78
N THR A 155 0.35 4.32 17.05
CA THR A 155 1.64 4.39 16.34
C THR A 155 1.51 4.08 14.86
N ILE A 156 0.65 3.11 14.51
CA ILE A 156 0.44 2.64 13.14
C ILE A 156 -1.05 2.70 12.82
N THR A 157 -1.39 3.30 11.68
CA THR A 157 -2.69 3.11 11.02
C THR A 157 -2.58 1.93 10.07
N THR A 158 -3.45 0.96 10.22
CA THR A 158 -3.46 -0.24 9.38
C THR A 158 -4.71 -0.25 8.51
N PHE A 159 -4.52 -0.48 7.22
CA PHE A 159 -5.56 -0.76 6.24
C PHE A 159 -5.41 -2.22 5.80
N LEU A 160 -6.37 -3.07 6.14
CA LEU A 160 -6.31 -4.51 5.83
C LEU A 160 -7.57 -4.97 5.10
N GLY A 161 -7.37 -5.74 4.03
CA GLY A 161 -8.41 -6.62 3.49
C GLY A 161 -8.61 -7.85 4.38
N LEU A 162 -9.56 -8.72 4.02
CA LEU A 162 -9.68 -10.00 4.72
C LEU A 162 -8.46 -10.89 4.45
N SER A 163 -8.29 -11.92 5.28
CA SER A 163 -7.25 -12.93 5.07
C SER A 163 -7.38 -13.57 3.69
N GLY A 164 -6.38 -13.37 2.84
CA GLY A 164 -6.34 -13.89 1.47
C GLY A 164 -6.77 -12.90 0.40
N ASP A 165 -7.26 -11.72 0.79
CA ASP A 165 -7.60 -10.65 -0.15
C ASP A 165 -6.36 -9.86 -0.58
N TYR A 166 -6.42 -9.33 -1.79
CA TYR A 166 -5.44 -8.37 -2.29
C TYR A 166 -5.96 -6.94 -2.07
N PHE A 167 -5.08 -6.06 -1.60
CA PHE A 167 -5.32 -4.63 -1.72
C PHE A 167 -5.01 -4.18 -3.14
N ARG A 168 -6.01 -3.64 -3.84
CA ARG A 168 -5.87 -3.08 -5.18
C ARG A 168 -6.10 -1.58 -5.11
N ILE A 169 -5.18 -0.83 -5.73
CA ILE A 169 -5.37 0.58 -6.11
C ILE A 169 -5.44 0.56 -7.64
N GLY A 170 -6.49 1.12 -8.22
CA GLY A 170 -6.77 1.02 -9.66
C GLY A 170 -8.08 0.32 -10.01
N ASP A 171 -8.54 0.56 -11.24
CA ASP A 171 -9.64 -0.19 -11.82
C ASP A 171 -9.15 -1.57 -12.35
N ALA A 172 -10.03 -2.35 -12.96
CA ALA A 172 -9.70 -3.69 -13.43
C ALA A 172 -8.94 -3.73 -14.78
N GLY A 173 -8.69 -2.58 -15.42
CA GLY A 173 -8.11 -2.48 -16.76
C GLY A 173 -7.06 -1.37 -16.85
N THR A 174 -5.79 -1.74 -17.03
CA THR A 174 -4.72 -0.75 -17.18
C THR A 174 -4.85 0.04 -18.49
N THR A 175 -4.91 1.38 -18.40
CA THR A 175 -4.79 2.25 -19.59
C THR A 175 -3.70 3.30 -19.43
N ASP A 176 -2.54 3.00 -20.03
CA ASP A 176 -1.41 3.91 -20.30
C ASP A 176 -0.71 4.53 -19.05
N HIS A 177 0.48 5.11 -19.26
CA HIS A 177 1.41 5.58 -18.23
C HIS A 177 1.19 7.04 -17.80
N ALA A 178 0.08 7.64 -18.19
CA ALA A 178 -0.26 8.98 -17.76
C ALA A 178 -0.80 8.89 -16.34
N ILE A 179 -0.27 9.71 -15.42
CA ILE A 179 -0.80 9.77 -14.06
C ILE A 179 -2.27 10.15 -14.17
N ASN A 180 -3.16 9.19 -13.99
CA ASN A 180 -4.59 9.39 -13.98
C ASN A 180 -5.04 9.14 -12.53
N SER A 181 -6.06 9.85 -12.08
CA SER A 181 -6.46 9.80 -10.67
C SER A 181 -6.99 8.43 -10.22
N GLU A 182 -7.13 7.47 -11.13
CA GLU A 182 -7.85 6.22 -10.92
C GLU A 182 -6.90 5.05 -10.66
N ASP A 183 -5.68 5.05 -11.23
CA ASP A 183 -4.76 3.89 -11.19
C ASP A 183 -3.41 4.12 -10.49
N ASP A 184 -3.14 5.33 -10.00
CA ASP A 184 -1.81 5.66 -9.45
C ASP A 184 -1.76 5.68 -7.92
N LEU A 185 -0.65 5.15 -7.39
CA LEU A 185 -0.26 5.37 -6.00
C LEU A 185 0.64 6.61 -5.90
N MET A 186 0.08 7.73 -5.44
CA MET A 186 0.87 8.91 -5.08
C MET A 186 1.35 8.81 -3.63
N VAL A 187 2.67 8.79 -3.43
CA VAL A 187 3.32 8.89 -2.11
C VAL A 187 4.03 10.24 -2.04
N THR A 188 3.55 11.14 -1.17
CA THR A 188 4.12 12.49 -1.01
C THR A 188 5.38 12.53 -0.15
N GLY A 189 5.62 11.47 0.62
CA GLY A 189 6.84 11.25 1.40
C GLY A 189 7.66 10.10 0.83
N ASP A 190 8.40 9.41 1.69
CA ASP A 190 9.18 8.25 1.30
C ASP A 190 8.30 7.00 1.23
N PHE A 191 8.47 6.21 0.17
CA PHE A 191 7.90 4.87 0.08
C PHE A 191 8.88 3.87 0.69
N GLU A 192 8.59 3.42 1.92
CA GLU A 192 9.40 2.45 2.65
C GLU A 192 8.75 1.06 2.63
N VAL A 193 9.56 0.04 2.38
CA VAL A 193 9.15 -1.38 2.43
C VAL A 193 10.10 -2.10 3.37
N ASP A 194 9.58 -2.59 4.49
CA ASP A 194 10.32 -3.49 5.39
C ASP A 194 10.32 -4.92 4.82
N GLY A 195 11.32 -5.22 3.98
CA GLY A 195 11.51 -6.53 3.39
C GLY A 195 11.79 -6.51 1.89
N THR A 196 11.45 -7.62 1.23
CA THR A 196 11.66 -7.77 -0.22
C THR A 196 10.45 -7.27 -0.99
N SER A 197 10.66 -6.35 -1.92
CA SER A 197 9.67 -5.98 -2.93
C SER A 197 9.85 -6.83 -4.19
N TYR A 198 8.73 -7.32 -4.75
CA TYR A 198 8.70 -8.05 -6.01
C TYR A 198 8.01 -7.17 -7.07
N ILE A 199 8.71 -6.88 -8.16
CA ILE A 199 8.19 -6.14 -9.31
C ILE A 199 8.33 -7.06 -10.52
N ASP A 200 7.23 -7.67 -10.96
CA ASP A 200 7.21 -8.62 -12.08
C ASP A 200 7.33 -7.92 -13.45
N GLY A 201 6.91 -6.65 -13.50
CA GLY A 201 7.01 -5.80 -14.68
C GLY A 201 8.29 -4.96 -14.73
N GLN A 202 8.35 -4.05 -15.72
CA GLN A 202 9.42 -3.07 -15.83
C GLN A 202 9.33 -2.04 -14.69
N SER A 203 10.44 -1.78 -14.01
CA SER A 203 10.62 -0.63 -13.12
C SER A 203 11.48 0.42 -13.81
N THR A 204 11.07 1.69 -13.74
CA THR A 204 11.80 2.82 -14.34
C THR A 204 12.00 3.91 -13.30
N PHE A 205 13.24 4.37 -13.13
CA PHE A 205 13.61 5.47 -12.25
C PHE A 205 13.97 6.69 -13.10
N ALA A 206 13.24 7.79 -12.97
CA ALA A 206 13.39 8.94 -13.87
C ALA A 206 14.70 9.72 -13.65
N ASN A 207 15.17 9.82 -12.40
CA ASN A 207 16.32 10.65 -12.03
C ASN A 207 17.47 9.83 -11.44
N HIS A 208 17.30 9.31 -10.21
CA HIS A 208 18.35 8.59 -9.49
C HIS A 208 17.84 7.23 -8.99
N LEU A 209 18.71 6.22 -9.10
CA LEU A 209 18.57 4.93 -8.43
C LEU A 209 19.83 4.73 -7.57
N THR A 210 19.65 4.74 -6.25
CA THR A 210 20.72 4.40 -5.30
C THR A 210 20.48 2.97 -4.83
N LEU A 211 21.49 2.12 -4.98
CA LEU A 211 21.44 0.74 -4.52
C LEU A 211 22.41 0.56 -3.35
N GLY A 212 22.01 -0.24 -2.36
CA GLY A 212 22.89 -0.63 -1.27
C GLY A 212 23.96 -1.64 -1.69
N SER A 213 24.66 -2.22 -0.72
CA SER A 213 25.60 -3.32 -0.96
C SER A 213 24.87 -4.57 -1.47
N GLY A 214 25.56 -5.40 -2.27
CA GLY A 214 25.05 -6.72 -2.67
C GLY A 214 24.13 -6.71 -3.90
N VAL A 215 24.27 -5.71 -4.79
CA VAL A 215 23.55 -5.68 -6.07
C VAL A 215 23.91 -6.89 -6.91
N GLN A 216 22.93 -7.72 -7.20
CA GLN A 216 23.03 -8.85 -8.12
C GLN A 216 22.10 -8.60 -9.31
N ILE A 217 22.65 -8.64 -10.52
CA ILE A 217 21.88 -8.47 -11.75
C ILE A 217 21.83 -9.83 -12.44
N HIS A 218 20.69 -10.51 -12.30
CA HIS A 218 20.39 -11.73 -13.04
C HIS A 218 19.74 -11.35 -14.36
N GLY A 219 20.37 -11.71 -15.48
CA GLY A 219 19.76 -11.50 -16.78
C GLY A 219 18.49 -12.34 -16.92
N HIS A 220 17.43 -11.74 -17.48
CA HIS A 220 16.26 -12.50 -17.90
C HIS A 220 16.68 -13.48 -19.01
N THR A 221 16.31 -14.75 -18.91
CA THR A 221 16.76 -15.83 -19.83
C THR A 221 16.03 -15.85 -21.18
N ALA A 222 15.49 -14.72 -21.63
CA ALA A 222 15.08 -14.62 -23.03
C ALA A 222 16.35 -14.71 -23.89
N THR A 223 16.29 -15.48 -24.98
CA THR A 223 17.44 -15.89 -25.81
C THR A 223 18.32 -14.75 -26.36
N ASP A 224 17.90 -13.50 -26.22
CA ASP A 224 18.60 -12.29 -26.66
C ASP A 224 18.69 -11.17 -25.59
N ALA A 225 18.36 -11.44 -24.33
CA ALA A 225 18.42 -10.44 -23.27
C ALA A 225 19.88 -10.17 -22.87
N LYS A 226 20.42 -9.05 -23.35
CA LYS A 226 21.72 -8.53 -22.91
C LYS A 226 21.50 -7.67 -21.66
N ASN A 227 22.21 -7.99 -20.58
CA ASN A 227 22.40 -7.05 -19.48
C ASN A 227 23.27 -5.91 -19.99
N GLN A 228 22.64 -4.80 -20.38
CA GLN A 228 23.35 -3.67 -20.96
C GLN A 228 23.54 -2.59 -19.90
N PHE A 229 24.77 -2.44 -19.43
CA PHE A 229 25.16 -1.27 -18.66
C PHE A 229 25.50 -0.15 -19.64
N MET A 230 24.54 0.74 -19.89
CA MET A 230 24.75 1.92 -20.71
C MET A 230 24.87 3.15 -19.81
N ALA A 231 26.05 3.72 -19.74
CA ALA A 231 26.21 5.05 -19.18
C ALA A 231 26.40 6.03 -20.34
N ARG A 232 25.43 6.92 -20.55
CA ARG A 232 25.50 8.00 -21.53
C ARG A 232 25.58 9.32 -20.79
N ASN A 233 26.72 9.97 -20.85
CA ASN A 233 26.87 11.32 -20.32
C ASN A 233 26.85 12.32 -21.48
N ARG A 234 25.94 13.31 -21.41
CA ARG A 234 25.83 14.38 -22.42
C ARG A 234 26.56 15.67 -22.02
N GLY A 235 27.28 15.71 -20.89
CA GLY A 235 27.83 16.97 -20.38
C GLY A 235 29.03 16.92 -19.42
N VAL A 236 29.59 15.76 -19.08
CA VAL A 236 30.83 15.66 -18.27
C VAL A 236 31.82 14.74 -18.97
N ALA A 237 33.11 15.07 -18.90
CA ALA A 237 34.19 14.47 -19.69
C ALA A 237 34.39 12.97 -19.42
N ASP A 238 34.06 12.51 -18.21
CA ASP A 238 34.32 11.16 -17.77
C ASP A 238 33.03 10.45 -17.36
N VAL A 239 32.90 9.19 -17.79
CA VAL A 239 31.84 8.27 -17.39
C VAL A 239 32.48 7.10 -16.70
N GLU A 240 32.43 7.10 -15.38
CA GLU A 240 32.94 6.01 -14.58
C GLU A 240 31.85 4.94 -14.44
N ILE A 241 31.95 3.88 -15.25
CA ILE A 241 31.01 2.75 -15.23
C ILE A 241 31.38 1.75 -14.13
N ALA A 242 32.64 1.76 -13.70
CA ALA A 242 33.14 1.03 -12.54
C ALA A 242 34.44 1.68 -12.05
N ALA A 243 34.47 2.07 -10.77
CA ALA A 243 35.69 2.48 -10.07
C ALA A 243 36.28 1.25 -9.38
N MET A 244 37.48 0.81 -9.76
CA MET A 244 38.20 -0.20 -8.99
C MET A 244 38.86 0.50 -7.79
N HIS A 245 38.24 0.42 -6.61
CA HIS A 245 38.83 1.02 -5.42
C HIS A 245 39.71 0.00 -4.68
N GLU A 246 41.01 0.29 -4.71
CA GLU A 246 42.14 -0.33 -4.02
C GLU A 246 42.80 -1.59 -4.62
N ALA A 247 44.14 -1.53 -4.63
CA ALA A 247 45.08 -2.35 -5.40
C ALA A 247 45.23 -3.81 -4.96
N ASN A 248 44.27 -4.37 -4.21
CA ASN A 248 44.38 -5.69 -3.60
C ASN A 248 43.07 -6.49 -3.57
N ASP A 249 42.08 -6.18 -4.40
CA ASP A 249 40.92 -7.06 -4.60
C ASP A 249 41.15 -7.98 -5.83
N PRO A 250 41.54 -9.26 -5.64
CA PRO A 250 41.95 -10.15 -6.72
C PRO A 250 40.78 -10.89 -7.40
N TYR A 251 39.52 -10.51 -7.14
CA TYR A 251 38.34 -11.28 -7.58
C TYR A 251 37.51 -10.62 -8.67
N TRP A 252 38.14 -10.00 -9.66
CA TRP A 252 37.51 -9.87 -10.97
C TRP A 252 37.91 -11.04 -11.86
N SER A 253 37.13 -12.12 -11.79
CA SER A 253 37.18 -13.20 -12.76
C SER A 253 36.06 -13.00 -13.77
N PHE A 254 36.41 -12.81 -15.03
CA PHE A 254 35.48 -13.11 -16.10
C PHE A 254 35.39 -14.62 -16.19
N ASN A 255 34.54 -15.21 -15.36
CA ASN A 255 34.26 -16.61 -15.50
C ASN A 255 33.33 -16.75 -16.71
N SER A 256 33.92 -16.95 -17.88
CA SER A 256 33.21 -17.64 -18.94
C SER A 256 32.67 -18.90 -18.31
N GLY A 257 31.34 -19.07 -18.20
CA GLY A 257 30.78 -20.30 -17.63
C GLY A 257 31.43 -21.55 -18.23
N GLU A 258 31.20 -22.72 -17.61
CA GLU A 258 31.84 -24.02 -17.91
C GLU A 258 31.97 -24.39 -19.41
N ASP A 259 31.22 -23.72 -20.29
CA ASP A 259 31.23 -23.81 -21.75
C ASP A 259 32.38 -23.08 -22.49
N GLY A 260 33.33 -22.42 -21.81
CA GLY A 260 34.50 -21.80 -22.48
C GLY A 260 34.19 -20.59 -23.36
N ARG A 261 33.11 -19.85 -23.06
CA ARG A 261 32.71 -18.64 -23.80
C ARG A 261 33.67 -17.47 -23.57
N GLN A 262 34.54 -17.21 -24.52
CA GLN A 262 35.53 -16.15 -24.47
C GLN A 262 34.91 -14.76 -24.23
N VAL A 263 35.58 -13.94 -23.42
CA VAL A 263 35.29 -12.51 -23.32
C VAL A 263 35.76 -11.84 -24.61
N ALA A 264 34.82 -11.53 -25.50
CA ALA A 264 35.10 -10.76 -26.70
C ALA A 264 35.03 -9.26 -26.34
N PHE A 265 36.17 -8.56 -26.40
CA PHE A 265 36.19 -7.11 -26.41
C PHE A 265 35.95 -6.65 -27.85
N GLU A 266 34.69 -6.44 -28.23
CA GLU A 266 34.35 -5.81 -29.51
C GLU A 266 34.60 -4.31 -29.43
N TYR A 267 35.77 -3.88 -29.90
CA TYR A 267 36.03 -2.47 -30.21
C TYR A 267 35.47 -2.18 -31.59
N GLY A 268 34.37 -1.43 -31.68
CA GLY A 268 33.80 -1.06 -32.98
C GLY A 268 34.80 -0.27 -33.82
N ASN A 269 35.12 -0.74 -35.04
CA ASN A 269 35.88 -0.10 -36.14
C ASN A 269 37.06 0.84 -35.82
N ILE A 270 37.60 0.86 -34.61
CA ILE A 270 38.80 1.61 -34.26
C ILE A 270 39.97 0.64 -34.39
N PRO A 271 40.88 0.84 -35.37
CA PRO A 271 42.03 -0.04 -35.53
C PRO A 271 42.88 0.00 -34.26
N ILE A 272 43.02 -1.16 -33.59
CA ILE A 272 43.93 -1.32 -32.46
C ILE A 272 45.34 -1.36 -33.04
N THR A 273 45.99 -0.19 -33.08
CA THR A 273 47.32 -0.06 -33.69
C THR A 273 48.44 -0.54 -32.78
N ASN A 274 48.21 -0.69 -31.46
CA ASN A 274 49.24 -1.10 -30.51
C ASN A 274 48.66 -1.98 -29.39
N PHE A 275 48.58 -3.29 -29.62
CA PHE A 275 48.34 -4.27 -28.56
C PHE A 275 49.70 -4.78 -28.03
N LYS A 276 50.09 -4.38 -26.82
CA LYS A 276 51.35 -4.81 -26.19
C LYS A 276 51.06 -5.71 -24.99
N VAL A 277 51.45 -6.97 -25.07
CA VAL A 277 51.49 -7.86 -23.91
C VAL A 277 52.73 -7.49 -23.09
N VAL A 278 52.52 -6.90 -21.92
CA VAL A 278 53.62 -6.36 -21.10
C VAL A 278 54.31 -7.45 -20.27
N LYS A 279 53.57 -8.49 -19.84
CA LYS A 279 54.12 -9.54 -19.00
C LYS A 279 53.36 -10.86 -19.12
N VAL A 280 54.07 -11.96 -19.29
CA VAL A 280 53.55 -13.33 -19.10
C VAL A 280 54.36 -13.94 -17.96
N THR A 281 53.70 -14.21 -16.84
CA THR A 281 54.37 -14.74 -15.63
C THR A 281 54.00 -16.20 -15.47
N LYS A 282 54.99 -17.09 -15.32
CA LYS A 282 54.71 -18.48 -14.93
C LYS A 282 54.21 -18.55 -13.49
N ALA A 283 53.38 -19.55 -13.19
CA ALA A 283 52.89 -19.82 -11.83
C ALA A 283 54.01 -20.10 -10.79
N HIS A 284 55.28 -20.26 -11.21
CA HIS A 284 56.43 -20.53 -10.34
C HIS A 284 57.41 -19.35 -10.16
N GLY A 285 56.99 -18.11 -10.44
CA GLY A 285 57.75 -16.92 -10.04
C GLY A 285 59.02 -16.62 -10.86
N SER A 286 59.27 -17.36 -11.94
CA SER A 286 60.23 -16.97 -12.96
C SER A 286 59.50 -16.27 -14.12
N ASP A 287 60.00 -15.10 -14.52
CA ASP A 287 59.51 -14.41 -15.71
C ASP A 287 59.78 -15.28 -16.94
N LEU A 288 58.78 -15.43 -17.82
CA LEU A 288 58.94 -16.18 -19.06
C LEU A 288 59.94 -15.50 -20.01
N PHE A 289 60.28 -14.24 -19.75
CA PHE A 289 61.17 -13.39 -20.53
C PHE A 289 62.21 -12.75 -19.62
N ASP A 290 63.05 -13.55 -18.95
CA ASP A 290 64.23 -13.01 -18.28
C ASP A 290 65.26 -12.62 -19.36
N ALA A 291 65.48 -11.30 -19.52
CA ALA A 291 66.31 -10.71 -20.57
C ALA A 291 67.82 -11.02 -20.43
N GLY A 292 68.20 -11.88 -19.49
CA GLY A 292 69.56 -12.37 -19.29
C GLY A 292 69.95 -13.52 -20.23
N ALA A 293 70.24 -13.19 -21.49
CA ALA A 293 71.10 -13.96 -22.41
C ALA A 293 70.53 -15.14 -23.22
N ALA A 294 69.20 -15.32 -23.33
CA ALA A 294 68.61 -16.20 -24.36
C ALA A 294 67.61 -15.45 -25.23
N THR A 295 67.80 -15.48 -26.56
CA THR A 295 66.85 -14.98 -27.56
C THR A 295 65.62 -15.90 -27.63
N ASP A 296 64.71 -15.77 -26.67
CA ASP A 296 63.39 -16.40 -26.77
C ASP A 296 62.48 -15.51 -27.65
N ASN A 297 62.49 -15.80 -28.95
CA ASN A 297 61.66 -15.11 -29.93
C ASN A 297 60.25 -15.72 -29.94
N ALA A 298 59.30 -15.13 -29.22
CA ALA A 298 57.88 -15.39 -29.44
C ALA A 298 57.47 -14.71 -30.76
N THR A 299 57.31 -15.49 -31.83
CA THR A 299 56.88 -14.95 -33.13
C THR A 299 55.37 -14.75 -33.10
N ILE A 300 54.92 -13.50 -32.98
CA ILE A 300 53.50 -13.14 -33.02
C ILE A 300 53.08 -13.06 -34.49
N TRP A 301 52.21 -13.95 -34.94
CA TRP A 301 51.62 -13.90 -36.28
C TRP A 301 50.33 -13.10 -36.22
N THR A 302 50.35 -11.86 -36.71
CA THR A 302 49.12 -11.13 -37.00
C THR A 302 48.55 -11.63 -38.33
N GLN A 303 47.38 -12.23 -38.33
CA GLN A 303 46.68 -12.50 -39.59
C GLN A 303 46.02 -11.22 -40.11
N PRO A 304 45.97 -11.01 -41.44
CA PRO A 304 45.32 -9.85 -42.02
C PRO A 304 43.82 -10.11 -42.09
N VAL A 305 43.10 -9.93 -40.98
CA VAL A 305 41.75 -9.33 -40.84
C VAL A 305 41.22 -9.59 -39.43
N ASP A 306 41.10 -8.51 -38.66
CA ASP A 306 40.21 -8.25 -37.51
C ASP A 306 40.11 -9.27 -36.36
N THR A 307 40.98 -10.27 -36.30
CA THR A 307 41.11 -11.18 -35.15
C THR A 307 42.57 -11.39 -34.80
N VAL A 308 42.98 -10.97 -33.59
CA VAL A 308 44.26 -11.37 -33.03
C VAL A 308 44.08 -12.76 -32.42
N LEU A 309 44.26 -13.79 -33.25
CA LEU A 309 44.39 -15.14 -32.74
C LEU A 309 45.78 -15.24 -32.08
N ILE A 310 45.87 -15.06 -30.76
CA ILE A 310 47.09 -15.39 -30.00
C ILE A 310 47.16 -16.91 -29.92
N HIS A 311 47.52 -17.54 -31.04
CA HIS A 311 47.91 -18.93 -31.05
C HIS A 311 49.34 -18.98 -30.52
N ALA A 312 49.48 -19.06 -29.20
CA ALA A 312 50.74 -19.47 -28.61
C ALA A 312 50.94 -20.97 -28.91
N MET A 313 51.27 -21.30 -30.16
CA MET A 313 51.87 -22.60 -30.48
C MET A 313 53.27 -22.60 -29.90
N MET A 314 53.34 -22.84 -28.59
CA MET A 314 54.59 -23.09 -27.91
C MET A 314 55.01 -24.50 -28.35
N ARG A 315 55.81 -24.59 -29.42
CA ARG A 315 56.42 -25.85 -29.84
C ARG A 315 57.49 -26.19 -28.81
N LEU A 316 57.07 -26.80 -27.69
CA LEU A 316 57.94 -27.37 -26.64
C LEU A 316 58.66 -28.61 -27.17
N GLU A 317 59.43 -28.48 -28.23
CA GLU A 317 60.39 -29.51 -28.60
C GLU A 317 61.69 -29.16 -27.86
N THR A 318 61.97 -29.90 -26.77
CA THR A 318 63.28 -30.17 -26.13
C THR A 318 63.63 -29.63 -24.73
N GLN A 319 62.90 -28.70 -24.09
CA GLN A 319 63.36 -28.14 -22.80
C GLN A 319 62.70 -28.61 -21.50
N PHE A 320 61.71 -29.52 -21.52
CA PHE A 320 60.97 -29.90 -20.29
C PHE A 320 61.21 -31.34 -19.81
N ALA A 321 62.42 -31.86 -19.99
CA ALA A 321 62.75 -33.22 -19.50
C ALA A 321 62.88 -33.34 -17.96
N GLY A 322 62.63 -32.29 -17.16
CA GLY A 322 62.87 -32.33 -15.71
C GLY A 322 61.84 -31.66 -14.80
N THR A 323 60.84 -30.98 -15.32
CA THR A 323 59.86 -30.26 -14.49
C THR A 323 58.47 -30.55 -15.05
N GLY A 324 57.59 -31.13 -14.22
CA GLY A 324 56.30 -31.72 -14.61
C GLY A 324 55.32 -30.82 -15.38
N PRO A 325 54.12 -31.35 -15.71
CA PRO A 325 53.16 -30.66 -16.58
C PRO A 325 52.78 -29.28 -16.06
N ILE A 326 52.72 -28.30 -16.96
CA ILE A 326 52.26 -26.93 -16.66
C ILE A 326 50.78 -27.02 -16.33
N SER A 327 50.43 -26.77 -15.06
CA SER A 327 49.04 -26.88 -14.59
C SER A 327 48.26 -25.57 -14.64
N ASP A 328 48.93 -24.42 -14.86
CA ASP A 328 48.27 -23.11 -14.85
C ASP A 328 49.07 -22.09 -15.68
N LEU A 329 48.42 -21.44 -16.65
CA LEU A 329 49.00 -20.37 -17.49
C LEU A 329 48.23 -19.08 -17.21
N ARG A 330 48.89 -18.11 -16.55
CA ARG A 330 48.32 -16.79 -16.31
C ARG A 330 48.92 -15.77 -17.27
N VAL A 331 48.05 -15.10 -18.03
CA VAL A 331 48.41 -13.97 -18.89
C VAL A 331 47.92 -12.70 -18.21
N THR A 332 48.83 -11.77 -17.92
CA THR A 332 48.48 -10.47 -17.31
C THR A 332 48.58 -9.40 -18.39
N MET A 333 47.49 -8.69 -18.62
CA MET A 333 47.43 -7.59 -19.59
C MET A 333 47.51 -6.26 -18.84
N GLY A 334 48.35 -5.35 -19.32
CA GLY A 334 48.50 -4.00 -18.74
C GLY A 334 48.47 -2.96 -19.84
N LEU A 335 47.78 -1.84 -19.59
CA LEU A 335 47.84 -0.64 -20.42
C LEU A 335 49.10 0.15 -20.05
N VAL A 336 49.97 0.42 -21.03
CA VAL A 336 51.12 1.30 -20.85
C VAL A 336 50.67 2.72 -21.20
N GLY A 337 50.61 3.61 -20.22
CA GLY A 337 50.44 5.04 -20.45
C GLY A 337 51.65 5.58 -21.22
N TYR A 338 51.39 6.40 -22.24
CA TYR A 338 52.43 7.15 -22.92
C TYR A 338 52.78 8.37 -22.05
N ASP A 339 54.04 8.49 -21.65
CA ASP A 339 54.64 9.80 -21.40
C ASP A 339 55.10 10.32 -22.77
N ASP A 340 54.58 11.47 -23.19
CA ASP A 340 55.02 12.18 -24.41
C ASP A 340 56.51 12.56 -24.35
#